data_AF-A0A9W6ZF15-F1
#
_entry.id   AF-A0A9W6ZF15-F1
#
_cell.length_a   1.000
_cell.length_b   1.000
_cell.length_c   1.000
_cell.angle_alpha   90.00
_cell.angle_beta   90.00
_cell.angle_gamma   90.00
#
_symmetry.space_group_name_H-M   'P 1'
#
loop_
_entity.id
_entity.type
_entity.pdbx_description
1 polymer ?
#
loop_
_entity_poly.entity_id
_entity_poly.type
_entity_poly.pdbx_seq_one_letter_code
_entity_poly.pdbx_strand_id
1 'polypeptide(L)'
;MESAEPPDNRLTPTMLEQLKINSPSVYQALDDLQTASLERGMSTLKTLLDSGEVRALDKSITDSAKGGFLDEGFFRVININIEQARKEGEEEGDEAAASAGTTVTTRFQILSHILTRCQEELEKLISNDTPATALVVKLLRTEDKGIRRNLLKNSLVPAKIKGIMVDGVEIKGPEGKAGGGSGGKALVSVEDFVDSVSDTVENVRRMKEEEAVDLTASVNIIESLRQISIEARGVCIEAFGEGSEELKLLEISLQSTFRPG
;
A
#
# COMPACT_ATOMS: atom_id res chain seq x y z
N MET A 1 -28.91 -26.06 -12.25
CA MET A 1 -27.96 -25.12 -12.88
C MET A 1 -26.67 -25.27 -12.10
N GLU A 2 -25.79 -26.08 -12.66
CA GLU A 2 -24.53 -26.51 -12.07
C GLU A 2 -23.56 -25.33 -12.13
N SER A 3 -23.03 -24.93 -10.98
CA SER A 3 -22.11 -23.81 -10.81
C SER A 3 -20.77 -24.19 -11.44
N ALA A 4 -20.49 -23.68 -12.65
CA ALA A 4 -19.17 -23.80 -13.24
C ALA A 4 -18.20 -22.93 -12.42
N GLU A 5 -17.29 -23.59 -11.70
CA GLU A 5 -16.16 -22.92 -11.06
C GLU A 5 -15.34 -22.17 -12.12
N PRO A 6 -14.89 -20.94 -11.83
CA PRO A 6 -14.03 -20.20 -12.75
C PRO A 6 -12.72 -20.97 -12.98
N PRO A 7 -12.18 -20.98 -14.20
CA PRO A 7 -10.92 -21.68 -14.48
C PRO A 7 -9.80 -21.08 -13.62
N ASP A 8 -9.11 -21.94 -12.88
CA ASP A 8 -7.94 -21.59 -12.09
C ASP A 8 -6.80 -21.26 -13.06
N ASN A 9 -6.58 -19.96 -13.31
CA ASN A 9 -5.56 -19.45 -14.24
C ASN A 9 -4.15 -19.42 -13.66
N ARG A 10 -3.95 -20.00 -12.46
CA ARG A 10 -2.61 -20.35 -12.04
C ARG A 10 -2.03 -21.28 -13.10
N LEU A 11 -0.80 -21.01 -13.53
CA LEU A 11 -0.03 -21.95 -14.32
C LEU A 11 0.04 -23.28 -13.55
N THR A 12 -0.91 -24.16 -13.83
CA THR A 12 -0.94 -25.46 -13.19
C THR A 12 0.33 -26.19 -13.60
N PRO A 13 0.83 -27.13 -12.78
CA PRO A 13 1.97 -27.96 -13.16
C PRO A 13 1.80 -28.55 -14.57
N THR A 14 0.56 -28.91 -14.90
CA THR A 14 0.12 -29.35 -16.23
C THR A 14 0.24 -28.30 -17.33
N MET A 15 -0.04 -27.02 -17.08
CA MET A 15 0.12 -25.93 -18.07
C MET A 15 1.59 -25.57 -18.29
N LEU A 16 2.42 -25.59 -17.24
CA LEU A 16 3.87 -25.45 -17.36
C LEU A 16 4.49 -26.60 -18.15
N GLU A 17 4.01 -27.82 -17.92
CA GLU A 17 4.44 -28.99 -18.67
C GLU A 17 4.00 -28.92 -20.15
N GLN A 18 2.78 -28.43 -20.42
CA GLN A 18 2.31 -28.16 -21.78
C GLN A 18 3.10 -27.02 -22.47
N LEU A 19 3.46 -25.95 -21.75
CA LEU A 19 4.33 -24.89 -22.27
C LEU A 19 5.73 -25.38 -22.58
N LYS A 20 6.29 -26.25 -21.73
CA LYS A 20 7.57 -26.91 -21.95
C LYS A 20 7.58 -27.77 -23.21
N ILE A 21 6.45 -28.41 -23.52
CA ILE A 21 6.27 -29.25 -24.72
C ILE A 21 6.00 -28.39 -25.97
N ASN A 22 5.11 -27.39 -25.88
CA ASN A 22 4.58 -26.65 -27.02
C ASN A 22 5.42 -25.42 -27.40
N SER A 23 6.16 -24.85 -26.46
CA SER A 23 6.96 -23.63 -26.66
C SER A 23 8.17 -23.61 -25.71
N PRO A 24 9.14 -24.51 -25.91
CA PRO A 24 10.28 -24.69 -24.99
C PRO A 24 11.13 -23.42 -24.83
N SER A 25 11.21 -22.56 -25.85
CA SER A 25 11.93 -21.28 -25.76
C SER A 25 11.24 -20.27 -24.84
N VAL A 26 9.91 -20.25 -24.81
CA VAL A 26 9.12 -19.36 -23.93
C VAL A 26 9.18 -19.87 -22.50
N TYR A 27 9.05 -21.19 -22.31
CA TYR A 27 9.24 -21.81 -21.01
C TYR A 27 10.64 -21.53 -20.44
N GLN A 28 11.69 -21.70 -21.25
CA GLN A 28 13.07 -21.42 -20.82
C GLN A 28 13.25 -19.93 -20.47
N ALA A 29 12.71 -19.00 -21.26
CA ALA A 29 12.81 -17.58 -20.97
C ALA A 29 12.10 -17.18 -19.66
N LEU A 30 10.94 -17.79 -19.37
CA LEU A 30 10.22 -17.58 -18.11
C LEU A 30 10.98 -18.17 -16.91
N ASP A 31 11.53 -19.38 -17.07
CA ASP A 31 12.34 -20.05 -16.05
C ASP A 31 13.63 -19.27 -15.75
N ASP A 32 14.30 -18.76 -16.80
CA ASP A 32 15.50 -17.92 -16.69
C ASP A 32 15.17 -16.59 -15.98
N LEU A 33 14.02 -15.97 -16.30
CA LEU A 33 13.59 -14.73 -15.66
C LEU A 33 13.23 -14.93 -14.18
N GLN A 34 12.53 -16.01 -13.86
CA GLN A 34 12.18 -16.36 -12.48
C GLN A 34 13.44 -16.71 -11.68
N THR A 35 14.37 -17.45 -12.28
CA THR A 35 15.67 -17.79 -11.67
C THR A 35 16.48 -16.53 -11.40
N ALA A 36 16.60 -15.64 -12.38
CA ALA A 36 17.33 -14.38 -12.22
C ALA A 36 16.71 -13.46 -11.15
N SER A 37 15.37 -13.44 -11.04
CA SER A 37 14.64 -12.73 -9.99
C SER A 37 14.96 -13.31 -8.60
N LEU A 38 14.95 -14.64 -8.46
CA LEU A 38 15.29 -15.31 -7.20
C LEU A 38 16.77 -15.11 -6.82
N GLU A 39 17.70 -15.25 -7.76
CA GLU A 39 19.14 -15.03 -7.53
C GLU A 39 19.41 -13.59 -7.05
N ARG A 40 18.75 -12.62 -7.68
CA ARG A 40 18.81 -11.22 -7.25
C ARG A 40 18.25 -11.05 -5.84
N GLY A 41 17.07 -11.62 -5.57
CA GLY A 41 16.47 -11.61 -4.23
C GLY A 41 17.38 -12.19 -3.16
N MET A 42 18.06 -13.31 -3.45
CA MET A 42 19.05 -13.92 -2.57
C MET A 42 20.27 -13.02 -2.35
N SER A 43 20.78 -12.39 -3.40
CA SER A 43 21.91 -11.44 -3.30
C SER A 43 21.54 -10.21 -2.46
N THR A 44 20.33 -9.66 -2.66
CA THR A 44 19.82 -8.53 -1.89
C THR A 44 19.68 -8.91 -0.42
N LEU A 45 19.03 -10.04 -0.10
CA LEU A 45 18.88 -10.50 1.28
C LEU A 45 20.24 -10.73 1.95
N LYS A 46 21.20 -11.34 1.24
CA LYS A 46 22.56 -11.52 1.75
C LYS A 46 23.22 -10.19 2.09
N THR A 47 23.13 -9.22 1.18
CA THR A 47 23.69 -7.87 1.40
C THR A 47 23.06 -7.18 2.62
N LEU A 48 21.75 -7.38 2.84
CA LEU A 48 21.06 -6.85 4.01
C LEU A 48 21.52 -7.55 5.30
N LEU A 49 21.68 -8.87 5.30
CA LEU A 49 22.17 -9.62 6.46
C LEU A 49 23.64 -9.32 6.79
N ASP A 50 24.48 -9.10 5.78
CA ASP A 50 25.91 -8.80 5.92
C ASP A 50 26.16 -7.34 6.38
N SER A 51 25.13 -6.49 6.43
CA SER A 51 25.26 -5.07 6.78
C SER A 51 25.75 -4.82 8.22
N GLY A 52 25.61 -5.79 9.13
CA GLY A 52 26.24 -5.85 10.45
C GLY A 52 25.77 -4.81 11.49
N GLU A 53 25.34 -3.63 11.05
CA GLU A 53 24.86 -2.52 11.88
C GLU A 53 23.47 -2.06 11.43
N VAL A 54 22.57 -1.77 12.37
CA VAL A 54 21.19 -1.35 12.09
C VAL A 54 21.11 -0.11 11.19
N ARG A 55 22.03 0.85 11.35
CA ARG A 55 22.06 2.06 10.50
C ARG A 55 22.50 1.78 9.07
N ALA A 56 23.43 0.84 8.89
CA ALA A 56 23.87 0.41 7.57
C ALA A 56 22.79 -0.43 6.88
N LEU A 57 22.09 -1.26 7.65
CA LEU A 57 20.90 -2.00 7.22
C LEU A 57 19.83 -1.04 6.69
N ASP A 58 19.39 -0.08 7.50
CA ASP A 58 18.34 0.87 7.10
C ASP A 58 18.71 1.63 5.82
N LYS A 59 19.96 2.08 5.69
CA LYS A 59 20.45 2.74 4.49
C LYS A 59 20.40 1.79 3.28
N SER A 60 20.86 0.56 3.45
CA SER A 60 20.86 -0.46 2.39
C SER A 60 19.44 -0.83 1.95
N ILE A 61 18.47 -0.86 2.89
CA ILE A 61 17.05 -1.04 2.58
C ILE A 61 16.54 0.13 1.74
N THR A 62 16.79 1.39 2.14
CA THR A 62 16.35 2.56 1.36
C THR A 62 16.97 2.57 -0.04
N ASP A 63 18.26 2.26 -0.17
CA ASP A 63 18.96 2.20 -1.46
C ASP A 63 18.42 1.07 -2.33
N SER A 64 18.15 -0.10 -1.74
CA SER A 64 17.53 -1.25 -2.43
C SER A 64 16.11 -0.96 -2.89
N ALA A 65 15.33 -0.26 -2.07
CA ALA A 65 13.97 0.16 -2.38
C ALA A 65 13.95 1.13 -3.57
N LYS A 66 14.79 2.17 -3.54
CA LYS A 66 14.92 3.16 -4.62
C LYS A 66 15.44 2.54 -5.92
N GLY A 67 16.32 1.54 -5.81
CA GLY A 67 16.86 0.82 -6.96
C GLY A 67 15.93 -0.22 -7.57
N GLY A 68 14.74 -0.46 -7.00
CA GLY A 68 13.80 -1.47 -7.47
C GLY A 68 14.27 -2.91 -7.20
N PHE A 69 15.18 -3.12 -6.24
CA PHE A 69 15.71 -4.43 -5.87
C PHE A 69 14.86 -5.17 -4.83
N LEU A 70 13.84 -4.51 -4.27
CA LEU A 70 12.81 -5.09 -3.42
C LEU A 70 11.64 -5.59 -4.28
N ASP A 71 11.90 -6.55 -5.15
CA ASP A 71 10.94 -7.13 -6.09
C ASP A 71 10.26 -8.40 -5.53
N GLU A 72 9.38 -9.01 -6.32
CA GLU A 72 8.69 -10.25 -5.95
C GLU A 72 9.67 -11.37 -5.59
N GLY A 73 10.81 -11.48 -6.31
CA GLY A 73 11.86 -12.45 -6.03
C GLY A 73 12.45 -12.28 -4.64
N PHE A 74 12.77 -11.04 -4.26
CA PHE A 74 13.20 -10.73 -2.89
C PHE A 74 12.17 -11.12 -1.83
N PHE A 75 10.90 -10.73 -2.01
CA PHE A 75 9.85 -11.03 -1.02
C PHE A 75 9.57 -12.54 -0.90
N ARG A 76 9.68 -13.28 -1.99
CA ARG A 76 9.58 -14.75 -1.95
C ARG A 76 10.73 -15.36 -1.14
N VAL A 77 11.96 -14.92 -1.39
CA VAL A 77 13.16 -15.43 -0.70
C VAL A 77 13.11 -15.13 0.80
N ILE A 78 12.79 -13.89 1.20
CA ILE A 78 12.74 -13.52 2.62
C ILE A 78 11.62 -14.26 3.37
N ASN A 79 10.45 -14.45 2.77
CA ASN A 79 9.34 -15.18 3.40
C ASN A 79 9.69 -16.67 3.62
N ILE A 80 10.32 -17.33 2.64
CA ILE A 80 10.82 -18.70 2.81
C ILE A 80 11.83 -18.78 3.97
N ASN A 81 12.74 -17.81 4.06
CA ASN A 81 13.72 -17.77 5.15
C ASN A 81 13.09 -17.51 6.52
N ILE A 82 12.02 -16.70 6.59
CA ILE A 82 11.26 -16.47 7.82
C ILE A 82 10.53 -17.75 8.26
N GLU A 83 9.87 -18.44 7.34
CA GLU A 83 9.21 -19.71 7.63
C GLU A 83 10.19 -20.77 8.12
N GLN A 84 11.37 -20.86 7.49
CA GLN A 84 12.43 -21.76 7.91
C GLN A 84 12.96 -21.38 9.30
N ALA A 85 13.29 -20.11 9.54
CA ALA A 85 13.77 -19.65 10.84
C ALA A 85 12.73 -19.83 11.97
N ARG A 86 11.44 -19.78 11.62
CA ARG A 86 10.35 -20.09 12.55
C ARG A 86 10.32 -21.57 12.93
N LYS A 87 10.42 -22.48 11.95
CA LYS A 87 10.45 -23.93 12.20
C LYS A 87 11.69 -24.33 13.01
N GLU A 88 12.85 -23.78 12.65
CA GLU A 88 14.12 -23.99 13.39
C GLU A 88 13.98 -23.53 14.86
N GLY A 89 13.36 -22.37 15.11
CA GLY A 89 13.12 -21.87 16.47
C GLY A 89 12.05 -22.62 17.27
N GLU A 90 11.11 -23.31 16.61
CA GLU A 90 10.12 -24.19 17.25
C GLU A 90 10.75 -25.56 17.60
N GLU A 91 11.73 -26.04 16.81
CA GLU A 91 12.46 -27.30 17.05
C GLU A 91 13.61 -27.14 18.07
N GLU A 92 14.27 -25.98 18.16
CA GLU A 92 15.34 -25.68 19.14
C GLU A 92 14.82 -25.25 20.53
N GLY A 93 13.49 -25.16 20.71
CA GLY A 93 12.82 -24.64 21.89
C GLY A 93 13.00 -25.43 23.21
N ASP A 94 13.66 -26.59 23.18
CA ASP A 94 13.85 -27.45 24.37
C ASP A 94 15.24 -27.38 25.02
N GLU A 95 16.29 -26.82 24.38
CA GLU A 95 17.65 -26.84 24.94
C GLU A 95 18.29 -25.47 25.24
N ALA A 96 17.80 -24.36 24.66
CA ALA A 96 18.48 -23.05 24.76
C ALA A 96 17.98 -22.13 25.90
N ALA A 97 16.88 -22.46 26.58
CA ALA A 97 16.27 -21.58 27.60
C ALA A 97 17.05 -21.51 28.94
N ALA A 98 18.11 -22.30 29.11
CA ALA A 98 18.78 -22.46 30.41
C ALA A 98 20.09 -21.68 30.59
N SER A 99 20.62 -20.96 29.59
CA SER A 99 21.86 -20.19 29.81
C SER A 99 21.94 -18.85 29.06
N ALA A 100 22.22 -17.82 29.85
CA ALA A 100 22.69 -16.48 29.50
C ALA A 100 21.61 -15.41 29.22
N GLY A 101 21.48 -14.49 30.17
CA GLY A 101 20.71 -13.25 30.10
C GLY A 101 21.30 -12.20 29.15
N THR A 102 21.56 -12.58 27.90
CA THR A 102 21.68 -11.67 26.77
C THR A 102 20.46 -11.93 25.89
N THR A 103 19.69 -10.89 25.57
CA THR A 103 18.58 -10.98 24.61
C THR A 103 19.16 -11.34 23.23
N VAL A 104 19.40 -12.63 22.98
CA VAL A 104 19.79 -13.12 21.66
C VAL A 104 18.63 -12.86 20.73
N THR A 105 18.79 -11.89 19.83
CA THR A 105 17.79 -11.63 18.79
C THR A 105 17.80 -12.83 17.86
N THR A 106 16.69 -13.57 17.81
CA THR A 106 16.64 -14.79 17.01
C THR A 106 16.69 -14.45 15.53
N ARG A 107 17.17 -15.38 14.69
CA ARG A 107 17.18 -15.23 13.22
C ARG A 107 15.79 -14.84 12.69
N PHE A 108 14.74 -15.41 13.27
CA PHE A 108 13.35 -15.05 13.00
C PHE A 108 13.08 -13.57 13.26
N GLN A 109 13.44 -13.05 14.43
CA GLN A 109 13.23 -11.64 14.78
C GLN A 109 13.98 -10.70 13.84
N ILE A 110 15.21 -11.03 13.44
CA ILE A 110 16.00 -10.23 12.50
C ILE A 110 15.32 -10.19 11.12
N LEU A 111 14.93 -11.34 10.58
CA LEU A 111 14.29 -11.44 9.27
C LEU A 111 12.91 -10.77 9.25
N SER A 112 12.11 -10.93 10.31
CA SER A 112 10.83 -10.22 10.46
C SER A 112 11.04 -8.71 10.53
N HIS A 113 12.06 -8.24 11.24
CA HIS A 113 12.39 -6.83 11.29
C HIS A 113 12.78 -6.27 9.91
N ILE A 114 13.66 -6.98 9.18
CA ILE A 114 14.04 -6.60 7.81
C ILE A 114 12.81 -6.53 6.90
N LEU A 115 11.93 -7.54 6.96
CA LEU A 115 10.69 -7.55 6.18
C LEU A 115 9.82 -6.33 6.46
N THR A 116 9.57 -6.03 7.74
CA THR A 116 8.78 -4.85 8.13
C THR A 116 9.42 -3.56 7.67
N ARG A 117 10.75 -3.40 7.81
CA ARG A 117 11.45 -2.18 7.37
C ARG A 117 11.43 -2.03 5.85
N CYS A 118 11.57 -3.12 5.09
CA CYS A 118 11.44 -3.10 3.63
C CYS A 118 10.02 -2.70 3.20
N GLN A 119 8.98 -3.20 3.88
CA GLN A 119 7.59 -2.82 3.61
C GLN A 119 7.35 -1.34 3.91
N GLU A 120 7.85 -0.83 5.05
CA GLU A 120 7.76 0.59 5.39
C GLU A 120 8.47 1.49 4.36
N GLU A 121 9.65 1.12 3.88
CA GLU A 121 10.39 1.91 2.88
C GLU A 121 9.71 1.87 1.50
N LEU A 122 9.13 0.74 1.08
CA LEU A 122 8.30 0.69 -0.12
C LEU A 122 7.04 1.53 0.02
N GLU A 123 6.39 1.49 1.18
CA GLU A 123 5.24 2.33 1.47
C GLU A 123 5.61 3.81 1.44
N LYS A 124 6.79 4.19 1.92
CA LYS A 124 7.29 5.56 1.77
C LYS A 124 7.50 5.91 0.32
N LEU A 125 8.07 5.03 -0.51
CA LEU A 125 8.24 5.31 -1.94
C LEU A 125 6.88 5.51 -2.62
N ILE A 126 5.90 4.65 -2.36
CA ILE A 126 4.53 4.76 -2.88
C ILE A 126 3.83 6.02 -2.32
N SER A 127 4.06 6.34 -1.04
CA SER A 127 3.51 7.53 -0.38
C SER A 127 4.22 8.82 -0.73
N ASN A 128 5.42 8.75 -1.32
CA ASN A 128 6.22 9.89 -1.76
C ASN A 128 5.84 10.37 -3.16
N ASP A 129 5.05 9.60 -3.93
CA ASP A 129 4.59 10.04 -5.25
C ASP A 129 3.56 11.17 -5.13
N THR A 130 2.54 11.06 -4.27
CA THR A 130 1.69 12.18 -3.86
C THR A 130 1.06 12.01 -2.46
N PRO A 131 0.78 13.11 -1.73
CA PRO A 131 -0.02 13.07 -0.50
C PRO A 131 -1.40 12.41 -0.67
N ALA A 132 -1.97 12.45 -1.88
CA ALA A 132 -3.23 11.80 -2.21
C ALA A 132 -3.11 10.27 -2.23
N THR A 133 -2.05 9.72 -2.83
CA THR A 133 -1.77 8.28 -2.85
C THR A 133 -1.57 7.73 -1.45
N ALA A 134 -0.80 8.45 -0.63
CA ALA A 134 -0.61 8.09 0.78
C ALA A 134 -1.94 8.04 1.56
N LEU A 135 -2.85 8.98 1.29
CA LEU A 135 -4.18 9.02 1.90
C LEU A 135 -5.01 7.81 1.46
N VAL A 136 -5.06 7.48 0.17
CA VAL A 136 -5.83 6.33 -0.35
C VAL A 136 -5.33 5.01 0.25
N VAL A 137 -4.01 4.78 0.30
CA VAL A 137 -3.42 3.58 0.91
C VAL A 137 -3.77 3.49 2.40
N LYS A 138 -3.70 4.61 3.12
CA LYS A 138 -4.08 4.65 4.54
C LYS A 138 -5.57 4.34 4.74
N LEU A 139 -6.45 4.85 3.87
CA LEU A 139 -7.88 4.61 3.95
C LEU A 139 -8.22 3.14 3.67
N LEU A 140 -7.56 2.50 2.70
CA LEU A 140 -7.74 1.08 2.39
C LEU A 140 -7.39 0.15 3.56
N ARG A 141 -6.43 0.55 4.40
CA ARG A 141 -6.00 -0.23 5.57
C ARG A 141 -6.78 0.08 6.84
N THR A 142 -7.60 1.13 6.82
CA THR A 142 -8.36 1.56 7.99
C THR A 142 -9.76 0.96 7.92
N GLU A 143 -10.04 -0.05 8.73
CA GLU A 143 -11.35 -0.74 8.72
C GLU A 143 -12.48 0.10 9.35
N ASP A 144 -12.16 0.93 10.35
CA ASP A 144 -13.14 1.72 11.09
C ASP A 144 -13.62 2.95 10.30
N LYS A 145 -14.94 3.04 10.11
CA LYS A 145 -15.61 4.13 9.38
C LYS A 145 -15.42 5.50 10.03
N GLY A 146 -15.42 5.57 11.36
CA GLY A 146 -15.23 6.82 12.09
C GLY A 146 -13.82 7.37 11.92
N ILE A 147 -12.81 6.49 11.98
CA ILE A 147 -11.41 6.84 11.74
C ILE A 147 -11.21 7.28 10.29
N ARG A 148 -11.74 6.53 9.31
CA ARG A 148 -11.66 6.92 7.88
C ARG A 148 -12.26 8.29 7.62
N ARG A 149 -13.46 8.54 8.15
CA ARG A 149 -14.12 9.84 8.02
C ARG A 149 -13.30 10.98 8.62
N ASN A 150 -12.68 10.77 9.78
CA ASN A 150 -11.80 11.78 10.39
C ASN A 150 -10.53 12.02 9.55
N LEU A 151 -9.94 10.96 8.99
CA LEU A 151 -8.80 11.07 8.07
C LEU A 151 -9.16 11.86 6.81
N LEU A 152 -10.28 11.54 6.18
CA LEU A 152 -10.82 12.26 5.02
C LEU A 152 -11.05 13.74 5.36
N LYS A 153 -11.69 14.02 6.50
CA LYS A 153 -11.97 15.39 6.93
C LYS A 153 -10.68 16.19 7.16
N ASN A 154 -9.70 15.61 7.85
CA ASN A 154 -8.44 16.29 8.14
C ASN A 154 -7.58 16.52 6.89
N SER A 155 -7.76 15.69 5.86
CA SER A 155 -6.92 15.72 4.66
C SER A 155 -7.53 16.56 3.54
N LEU A 156 -8.85 16.42 3.30
CA LEU A 156 -9.57 17.07 2.19
C LEU A 156 -10.16 18.42 2.57
N VAL A 157 -10.40 18.69 3.86
CA VAL A 157 -11.04 19.94 4.29
C VAL A 157 -9.98 20.91 4.79
N PRO A 158 -9.95 22.15 4.26
CA PRO A 158 -9.15 23.24 4.80
C PRO A 158 -9.29 23.37 6.32
N ALA A 159 -8.17 23.35 7.03
CA ALA A 159 -8.19 23.56 8.47
C ALA A 159 -8.77 24.96 8.76
N LYS A 160 -9.91 25.00 9.44
CA LYS A 160 -10.43 26.26 9.99
C LYS A 160 -9.46 26.70 11.08
N ILE A 161 -8.63 27.70 10.79
CA ILE A 161 -7.80 28.34 11.80
C ILE A 161 -8.77 28.99 12.79
N LYS A 162 -9.08 28.31 13.89
CA LYS A 162 -9.66 28.96 15.05
C LYS A 162 -8.56 29.84 15.62
N GLY A 163 -8.65 31.14 15.38
CA GLY A 163 -7.82 32.11 16.07
C GLY A 163 -8.03 31.94 17.57
N ILE A 164 -7.09 31.30 18.24
CA ILE A 164 -7.01 31.34 19.70
C ILE A 164 -6.41 32.71 20.02
N MET A 165 -7.17 33.56 20.69
CA MET A 165 -6.66 34.79 21.27
C MET A 165 -6.62 34.67 22.79
N VAL A 166 -5.43 34.91 23.34
CA VAL A 166 -5.25 35.41 24.71
C VAL A 166 -5.75 36.87 24.70
N ASP A 167 -6.58 37.24 25.68
CA ASP A 167 -7.11 38.60 25.92
C ASP A 167 -8.31 39.14 25.12
N GLY A 168 -9.15 38.30 24.52
CA GLY A 168 -10.57 38.63 24.31
C GLY A 168 -10.90 39.82 23.36
N VAL A 169 -9.95 40.28 22.54
CA VAL A 169 -10.20 41.30 21.51
C VAL A 169 -10.16 40.64 20.13
N GLU A 170 -11.30 40.64 19.44
CA GLU A 170 -11.39 40.20 18.04
C GLU A 170 -10.64 41.16 17.11
N ILE A 171 -9.54 40.69 16.50
CA ILE A 171 -8.97 41.38 15.34
C ILE A 171 -9.80 40.99 14.11
N LYS A 172 -10.59 41.94 13.61
CA LYS A 172 -11.19 41.85 12.28
C LYS A 172 -10.06 41.83 11.24
N GLY A 173 -10.00 40.79 10.42
CA GLY A 173 -9.18 40.80 9.20
C GLY A 173 -9.60 41.96 8.29
N PRO A 174 -8.71 42.39 7.37
CA PRO A 174 -9.06 43.46 6.44
C PRO A 174 -10.23 42.96 5.59
N GLU A 175 -11.25 43.81 5.46
CA GLU A 175 -12.50 43.56 4.71
C GLU A 175 -13.57 42.73 5.43
N GLY A 176 -14.11 43.25 6.54
CA GLY A 176 -15.55 43.55 6.68
C GLY A 176 -16.64 42.51 6.35
N LYS A 177 -16.31 41.25 6.04
CA LYS A 177 -17.23 40.14 5.79
C LYS A 177 -17.08 39.13 6.93
N ALA A 178 -18.20 38.78 7.55
CA ALA A 178 -18.25 37.79 8.60
C ALA A 178 -17.59 36.47 8.14
N GLY A 179 -16.52 36.05 8.84
CA GLY A 179 -16.09 34.66 8.94
C GLY A 179 -15.36 34.01 7.76
N GLY A 180 -14.82 34.77 6.80
CA GLY A 180 -14.03 34.23 5.67
C GLY A 180 -12.52 34.33 5.91
N GLY A 181 -12.00 33.77 7.01
CA GLY A 181 -10.56 33.76 7.26
C GLY A 181 -9.83 32.87 6.26
N SER A 182 -8.81 33.40 5.58
CA SER A 182 -7.97 32.72 4.59
C SER A 182 -7.64 31.28 5.02
N GLY A 183 -8.34 30.32 4.41
CA GLY A 183 -8.37 28.94 4.83
C GLY A 183 -6.99 28.30 4.75
N GLY A 184 -6.58 27.59 5.80
CA GLY A 184 -5.42 26.70 5.69
C GLY A 184 -5.69 25.74 4.55
N LYS A 185 -4.83 25.72 3.52
CA LYS A 185 -5.01 24.83 2.36
C LYS A 185 -5.23 23.39 2.85
N ALA A 186 -6.16 22.68 2.20
CA ALA A 186 -6.31 21.24 2.44
C ALA A 186 -4.96 20.55 2.22
N LEU A 187 -4.70 19.47 2.97
CA LEU A 187 -3.47 18.69 2.82
C LEU A 187 -3.42 18.00 1.45
N VAL A 188 -4.60 17.62 0.95
CA VAL A 188 -4.82 16.98 -0.34
C VAL A 188 -5.98 17.70 -1.03
N SER A 189 -5.82 18.08 -2.30
CA SER A 189 -6.92 18.63 -3.07
C SER A 189 -7.93 17.54 -3.45
N VAL A 190 -9.19 17.91 -3.67
CA VAL A 190 -10.21 16.92 -4.09
C VAL A 190 -9.87 16.33 -5.47
N GLU A 191 -9.24 17.12 -6.34
CA GLU A 191 -8.73 16.68 -7.65
C GLU A 191 -7.67 15.59 -7.50
N ASP A 192 -6.59 15.86 -6.75
CA ASP A 192 -5.52 14.87 -6.54
C ASP A 192 -6.03 13.58 -5.88
N PHE A 193 -7.01 13.70 -4.98
CA PHE A 193 -7.65 12.55 -4.36
C PHE A 193 -8.43 11.70 -5.37
N VAL A 194 -9.22 12.33 -6.23
CA VAL A 194 -10.00 11.66 -7.28
C VAL A 194 -9.09 10.96 -8.27
N ASP A 195 -8.03 11.63 -8.70
CA ASP A 195 -7.04 11.07 -9.62
C ASP A 195 -6.35 9.87 -8.97
N SER A 196 -5.89 9.99 -7.73
CA SER A 196 -5.26 8.88 -7.02
C SER A 196 -6.19 7.69 -6.81
N VAL A 197 -7.49 7.90 -6.56
CA VAL A 197 -8.47 6.80 -6.50
C VAL A 197 -8.62 6.14 -7.87
N SER A 198 -8.71 6.93 -8.93
CA SER A 198 -8.87 6.43 -10.30
C SER A 198 -7.64 5.63 -10.75
N ASP A 199 -6.44 6.14 -10.53
CA ASP A 199 -5.19 5.44 -10.80
C ASP A 199 -5.09 4.12 -10.02
N THR A 200 -5.56 4.11 -8.76
CA THR A 200 -5.56 2.87 -7.95
C THR A 200 -6.53 1.84 -8.53
N VAL A 201 -7.73 2.26 -8.96
CA VAL A 201 -8.69 1.36 -9.61
C VAL A 201 -8.14 0.82 -10.94
N GLU A 202 -7.53 1.67 -11.76
CA GLU A 202 -6.91 1.26 -13.02
C GLU A 202 -5.74 0.28 -12.78
N ASN A 203 -4.89 0.55 -11.80
CA ASN A 203 -3.81 -0.35 -11.42
C ASN A 203 -4.35 -1.71 -10.95
N VAL A 204 -5.41 -1.75 -10.13
CA VAL A 204 -6.03 -3.01 -9.69
C VAL A 204 -6.64 -3.77 -10.86
N ARG A 205 -7.28 -3.08 -11.82
CA ARG A 205 -7.81 -3.70 -13.05
C ARG A 205 -6.68 -4.28 -13.90
N ARG A 206 -5.59 -3.53 -14.09
CA ARG A 206 -4.39 -4.00 -14.81
C ARG A 206 -3.79 -5.23 -14.13
N MET A 207 -3.60 -5.20 -12.81
CA MET A 207 -3.09 -6.35 -12.05
C MET A 207 -4.00 -7.58 -12.17
N LYS A 208 -5.31 -7.38 -12.31
CA LYS A 208 -6.27 -8.46 -12.57
C LYS A 208 -6.16 -8.98 -14.01
N GLU A 209 -5.91 -8.12 -15.00
CA GLU A 209 -5.66 -8.52 -16.39
C GLU A 209 -4.33 -9.27 -16.55
N GLU A 210 -3.32 -8.88 -15.78
CA GLU A 210 -2.01 -9.53 -15.68
C GLU A 210 -2.04 -10.78 -14.77
N GLU A 211 -3.20 -11.13 -14.21
CA GLU A 211 -3.41 -12.28 -13.30
C GLU A 211 -2.54 -12.25 -12.03
N ALA A 212 -1.95 -11.10 -11.69
CA ALA A 212 -1.18 -10.88 -10.48
C ALA A 212 -2.07 -10.83 -9.21
N VAL A 213 -3.36 -10.55 -9.36
CA VAL A 213 -4.36 -10.49 -8.29
C VAL A 213 -5.59 -11.30 -8.69
N ASP A 214 -6.11 -12.11 -7.79
CA ASP A 214 -7.32 -12.90 -8.05
C ASP A 214 -8.57 -12.03 -8.19
N LEU A 215 -9.58 -12.54 -8.90
CA LEU A 215 -10.83 -11.81 -9.14
C LEU A 215 -11.49 -11.37 -7.84
N THR A 216 -11.48 -12.21 -6.81
CA THR A 216 -12.13 -11.90 -5.53
C THR A 216 -11.41 -10.76 -4.81
N ALA A 217 -10.08 -10.82 -4.71
CA ALA A 217 -9.31 -9.73 -4.12
C ALA A 217 -9.44 -8.42 -4.92
N SER A 218 -9.38 -8.47 -6.25
CA SER A 218 -9.54 -7.27 -7.09
C SER A 218 -10.91 -6.59 -6.88
N VAL A 219 -11.98 -7.38 -6.84
CA VAL A 219 -13.35 -6.89 -6.58
C VAL A 219 -13.46 -6.31 -5.17
N ASN A 220 -12.87 -6.97 -4.16
CA ASN A 220 -12.89 -6.49 -2.78
C ASN A 220 -12.16 -5.15 -2.63
N ILE A 221 -11.01 -4.98 -3.30
CA ILE A 221 -10.25 -3.72 -3.27
C ILE A 221 -11.04 -2.60 -3.98
N ILE A 222 -11.60 -2.87 -5.16
CA ILE A 222 -12.40 -1.89 -5.91
C ILE A 222 -13.65 -1.48 -5.11
N GLU A 223 -14.34 -2.44 -4.47
CA GLU A 223 -15.49 -2.13 -3.63
C GLU A 223 -15.09 -1.33 -2.37
N SER A 224 -13.92 -1.63 -1.78
CA SER A 224 -13.38 -0.84 -0.68
C SER A 224 -13.10 0.61 -1.10
N LEU A 225 -12.51 0.82 -2.28
CA LEU A 225 -12.30 2.16 -2.87
C LEU A 225 -13.63 2.87 -3.15
N ARG A 226 -14.65 2.13 -3.58
CA ARG A 226 -16.00 2.67 -3.78
C ARG A 226 -16.63 3.14 -2.46
N GLN A 227 -16.52 2.35 -1.39
CA GLN A 227 -17.02 2.74 -0.06
C GLN A 227 -16.28 3.97 0.47
N ILE A 228 -14.96 4.03 0.30
CA ILE A 228 -14.15 5.21 0.64
C ILE A 228 -14.63 6.44 -0.14
N SER A 229 -14.96 6.29 -1.42
CA SER A 229 -15.47 7.37 -2.27
C SER A 229 -16.85 7.89 -1.80
N ILE A 230 -17.73 6.99 -1.34
CA ILE A 230 -19.02 7.35 -0.74
C ILE A 230 -18.82 8.13 0.57
N GLU A 231 -17.87 7.70 1.41
CA GLU A 231 -17.52 8.40 2.64
C GLU A 231 -16.91 9.78 2.36
N ALA A 232 -16.03 9.88 1.37
CA ALA A 232 -15.43 11.14 0.92
C ALA A 232 -16.49 12.13 0.41
N ARG A 233 -17.49 11.64 -0.34
CA ARG A 233 -18.66 12.42 -0.74
C ARG A 233 -19.39 13.01 0.46
N GLY A 234 -19.64 12.21 1.50
CA GLY A 234 -20.28 12.68 2.73
C GLY A 234 -19.48 13.78 3.43
N VAL A 235 -18.16 13.65 3.47
CA VAL A 235 -17.26 14.68 4.03
C VAL A 235 -17.30 15.97 3.18
N CYS A 236 -17.32 15.85 1.85
CA CYS A 236 -17.38 17.00 0.95
C CYS A 236 -18.70 17.77 1.07
N ILE A 237 -19.84 17.05 1.18
CA ILE A 237 -21.15 17.67 1.43
C ILE A 237 -21.14 18.50 2.71
N GLU A 238 -20.56 17.97 3.79
CA GLU A 238 -20.50 18.66 5.08
C GLU A 238 -19.55 19.86 5.10
N ALA A 239 -18.48 19.80 4.31
CA ALA A 239 -17.43 20.80 4.29
C ALA A 239 -17.70 21.94 3.32
N PHE A 240 -18.15 21.61 2.10
CA PHE A 240 -18.28 22.53 0.97
C PHE A 240 -19.75 22.77 0.55
N GLY A 241 -20.68 21.89 0.94
CA GLY A 241 -22.10 21.96 0.61
C GLY A 241 -22.50 21.17 -0.63
N GLU A 242 -23.80 20.88 -0.76
CA GLU A 242 -24.39 20.00 -1.80
C GLU A 242 -24.25 20.53 -3.25
N GLY A 243 -23.92 21.81 -3.44
CA GLY A 243 -23.77 22.42 -4.77
C GLY A 243 -22.34 22.74 -5.18
N SER A 244 -21.35 22.38 -4.35
CA SER A 244 -19.94 22.75 -4.51
C SER A 244 -19.30 22.14 -5.77
N GLU A 245 -18.29 22.82 -6.31
CA GLU A 245 -17.53 22.33 -7.47
C GLU A 245 -16.71 21.09 -7.09
N GLU A 246 -16.18 21.06 -5.88
CA GLU A 246 -15.44 19.93 -5.30
C GLU A 246 -16.30 18.66 -5.24
N LEU A 247 -17.56 18.78 -4.80
CA LEU A 247 -18.49 17.66 -4.77
C LEU A 247 -18.84 17.17 -6.18
N LYS A 248 -19.08 18.09 -7.12
CA LYS A 248 -19.37 17.73 -8.52
C LYS A 248 -18.18 17.03 -9.17
N LEU A 249 -16.96 17.50 -8.95
CA LEU A 249 -15.75 16.86 -9.44
C LEU A 249 -15.64 15.43 -8.93
N LEU A 250 -15.82 15.24 -7.61
CA LEU A 250 -15.79 13.91 -7.00
C LEU A 250 -16.89 12.99 -7.55
N GLU A 251 -18.11 13.48 -7.72
CA GLU A 251 -19.23 12.69 -8.22
C GLU A 251 -19.07 12.31 -9.70
N ILE A 252 -18.69 13.28 -10.56
CA ILE A 252 -18.60 13.06 -12.01
C ILE A 252 -17.44 12.11 -12.33
N SER A 253 -16.25 12.40 -11.80
CA SER A 253 -15.05 11.66 -12.14
C SER A 253 -15.09 10.23 -11.61
N LEU A 254 -15.48 10.03 -10.34
CA LEU A 254 -15.51 8.68 -9.76
C LEU A 254 -16.69 7.83 -10.26
N GLN A 255 -17.79 8.44 -10.72
CA GLN A 255 -18.88 7.68 -11.35
C GLN A 255 -18.41 6.94 -12.61
N SER A 256 -17.56 7.54 -13.44
CA SER A 256 -16.97 6.84 -14.57
C SER A 256 -16.00 5.74 -14.13
N THR A 257 -15.19 6.01 -13.11
CA THR A 257 -14.16 5.08 -12.61
C THR A 257 -14.74 3.74 -12.17
N PHE A 258 -15.87 3.75 -11.44
CA PHE A 258 -16.46 2.52 -10.89
C PHE A 258 -17.48 1.82 -11.79
N ARG A 259 -17.75 2.33 -13.01
CA ARG A 259 -18.61 1.59 -13.95
C ARG A 259 -17.92 0.31 -14.42
N PRO A 260 -18.64 -0.82 -14.54
CA PRO A 260 -18.13 -1.99 -15.22
C PRO A 260 -17.82 -1.62 -16.68
N GLY A 261 -16.59 -1.88 -17.12
CA GLY A 261 -16.21 -1.88 -18.54
C GLY A 261 -16.70 -3.14 -19.23
#